data_AF-A0A2A9DY92-F1
#
_entry.id   AF-A0A2A9DY92-F1
#
_cell.length_a   1.000
_cell.length_b   1.000
_cell.length_c   1.000
_cell.angle_alpha   90.00
_cell.angle_beta   90.00
_cell.angle_gamma   90.00
#
_symmetry.space_group_name_H-M   'P 1'
#
loop_
_entity.id
_entity.type
_entity.pdbx_description
1 polymer ?
#
loop_
_entity_poly.entity_id
_entity_poly.type
_entity_poly.pdbx_seq_one_letter_code
_entity_poly.pdbx_strand_id
1 'polypeptide(L)'
;MSGEEQPGAGPDRPVTSDPAGSDAQTMTSAMLKAMTHPLRRQLVRALTKRMYARAADLAQELNVPANSVSFHLRVLADAGLIMEAPEKTNDKRDRVWTPTRGSLNVGSPDYGAEDIELAGVLLQTMIEDHLDLVKRSSARWREDMVGHDLHTTMMHLNVPMNAEAAKKFFETISRMASEAAETFDADDPDVHMWEIDVLGADDTV
;
A
#
# COMPACT_ATOMS: atom_id res chain seq x y z
N MET A 1 33.38 6.83 46.55
CA MET A 1 33.60 7.32 45.17
C MET A 1 33.83 6.12 44.28
N SER A 2 32.78 5.64 43.63
CA SER A 2 32.83 4.78 42.44
C SER A 2 31.54 5.09 41.70
N GLY A 3 31.66 5.79 40.57
CA GLY A 3 30.53 6.20 39.74
C GLY A 3 30.10 5.05 38.82
N GLU A 4 28.80 4.85 38.72
CA GLU A 4 28.18 4.04 37.67
C GLU A 4 28.15 4.87 36.37
N GLU A 5 28.91 4.43 35.37
CA GLU A 5 28.87 4.92 34.00
C GLU A 5 27.69 4.27 33.27
N GLN A 6 26.73 5.09 32.83
CA GLN A 6 25.67 4.70 31.91
C GLN A 6 26.25 4.46 30.50
N PRO A 7 25.87 3.39 29.78
CA PRO A 7 26.29 3.23 28.39
C PRO A 7 25.46 4.17 27.51
N GLY A 8 26.16 5.11 26.86
CA GLY A 8 25.62 6.15 26.00
C GLY A 8 24.93 5.65 24.74
N ALA A 9 23.97 6.44 24.28
CA ALA A 9 23.31 6.33 22.99
C ALA A 9 24.34 6.28 21.84
N GLY A 10 24.35 5.16 21.11
CA GLY A 10 25.13 5.03 19.87
C GLY A 10 24.54 5.90 18.75
N PRO A 11 25.37 6.36 17.79
CA PRO A 11 24.98 7.36 16.80
C PRO A 11 24.06 6.77 15.73
N ASP A 12 23.22 7.63 15.16
CA ASP A 12 22.40 7.42 13.96
C ASP A 12 23.06 6.46 12.97
N ARG A 13 22.45 5.28 12.81
CA ARG A 13 22.78 4.41 11.68
C ARG A 13 22.20 5.05 10.42
N PRO A 14 23.00 5.29 9.37
CA PRO A 14 22.46 5.74 8.11
C PRO A 14 21.55 4.64 7.56
N VAL A 15 20.29 4.97 7.29
CA VAL A 15 19.38 4.12 6.52
C VAL A 15 19.93 4.07 5.10
N THR A 16 20.73 3.06 4.82
CA THR A 16 21.17 2.75 3.45
C THR A 16 20.00 2.08 2.75
N SER A 17 19.26 2.86 1.95
CA SER A 17 18.27 2.33 1.01
C SER A 17 18.99 1.57 -0.11
N ASP A 18 18.87 0.25 -0.12
CA ASP A 18 19.28 -0.61 -1.24
C ASP A 18 18.23 -0.50 -2.35
N PRO A 19 18.58 -0.06 -3.58
CA PRO A 19 17.60 0.20 -4.63
C PRO A 19 17.10 -1.06 -5.37
N ALA A 20 17.31 -2.27 -4.82
CA ALA A 20 16.88 -3.53 -5.43
C ALA A 20 16.21 -4.54 -4.47
N GLY A 21 15.82 -4.13 -3.25
CA GLY A 21 15.04 -4.96 -2.32
C GLY A 21 13.70 -4.28 -2.02
N SER A 22 12.58 -4.85 -2.47
CA SER A 22 11.24 -4.40 -2.06
C SER A 22 10.97 -4.84 -0.61
N ASP A 23 11.74 -4.32 0.34
CA ASP A 23 11.39 -4.43 1.74
C ASP A 23 10.17 -3.54 1.94
N ALA A 24 9.02 -4.17 2.19
CA ALA A 24 7.79 -3.46 2.47
C ALA A 24 8.05 -2.44 3.58
N GLN A 25 7.96 -1.15 3.25
CA GLN A 25 8.34 -0.10 4.17
C GLN A 25 7.29 -0.02 5.28
N THR A 26 7.73 -0.12 6.55
CA THR A 26 6.85 0.18 7.69
C THR A 26 6.37 1.63 7.56
N MET A 27 5.05 1.81 7.57
CA MET A 27 4.43 3.11 7.42
C MET A 27 4.83 4.04 8.58
N THR A 28 5.24 5.25 8.23
CA THR A 28 5.49 6.29 9.22
C THR A 28 4.21 6.78 9.88
N SER A 29 4.31 7.46 11.01
CA SER A 29 3.14 8.08 11.67
C SER A 29 2.38 9.02 10.72
N ALA A 30 3.09 9.75 9.86
CA ALA A 30 2.50 10.62 8.84
C ALA A 30 1.73 9.84 7.77
N MET A 31 2.29 8.73 7.29
CA MET A 31 1.64 7.83 6.35
C MET A 31 0.39 7.19 6.96
N LEU A 32 0.49 6.67 8.18
CA LEU A 32 -0.63 6.07 8.93
C LEU A 32 -1.76 7.10 9.07
N LYS A 33 -1.46 8.29 9.58
CA LYS A 33 -2.41 9.39 9.71
C LYS A 33 -3.00 9.82 8.37
N ALA A 34 -2.27 9.70 7.27
CA ALA A 34 -2.79 10.00 5.95
C ALA A 34 -3.81 8.94 5.48
N MET A 35 -3.51 7.66 5.71
CA MET A 35 -4.33 6.55 5.23
C MET A 35 -5.60 6.30 6.05
N THR A 36 -5.72 6.85 7.27
CA THR A 36 -7.00 6.77 8.03
C THR A 36 -8.17 7.47 7.35
N HIS A 37 -7.94 8.38 6.39
CA HIS A 37 -9.03 9.08 5.71
C HIS A 37 -9.51 8.32 4.46
N PRO A 38 -10.81 7.95 4.36
CA PRO A 38 -11.33 7.14 3.26
C PRO A 38 -11.03 7.69 1.87
N LEU A 39 -11.30 8.99 1.64
CA LEU A 39 -11.03 9.62 0.34
C LEU A 39 -9.55 9.56 -0.06
N ARG A 40 -8.61 9.65 0.91
CA ARG A 40 -7.17 9.58 0.59
C ARG A 40 -6.78 8.18 0.12
N ARG A 41 -7.33 7.12 0.72
CA ARG A 41 -7.13 5.75 0.23
C ARG A 41 -7.72 5.55 -1.17
N GLN A 42 -8.91 6.08 -1.42
CA GLN A 42 -9.54 6.04 -2.75
C GLN A 42 -8.69 6.78 -3.80
N LEU A 43 -8.13 7.94 -3.43
CA LEU A 43 -7.23 8.70 -4.29
C LEU A 43 -5.93 7.95 -4.59
N VAL A 44 -5.31 7.32 -3.59
CA VAL A 44 -4.12 6.47 -3.79
C VAL A 44 -4.46 5.34 -4.76
N ARG A 45 -5.56 4.61 -4.52
CA ARG A 45 -6.00 3.50 -5.39
C ARG A 45 -6.25 3.94 -6.84
N ALA A 46 -6.98 5.04 -7.03
CA ALA A 46 -7.29 5.59 -8.35
C ALA A 46 -6.01 6.08 -9.06
N LEU A 47 -5.09 6.70 -8.32
CA LEU A 47 -3.82 7.14 -8.86
C LEU A 47 -2.93 5.95 -9.24
N THR A 48 -2.87 4.90 -8.41
CA THR A 48 -2.13 3.66 -8.72
C THR A 48 -2.65 3.01 -9.98
N LYS A 49 -3.97 2.97 -10.18
CA LYS A 49 -4.55 2.44 -11.42
C LYS A 49 -4.13 3.25 -12.65
N ARG A 50 -4.05 4.58 -12.55
CA ARG A 50 -3.69 5.45 -13.68
C ARG A 50 -2.20 5.61 -13.90
N MET A 51 -1.38 5.25 -12.91
CA MET A 51 0.05 5.57 -12.79
C MET A 51 0.37 7.07 -12.70
N TYR A 52 -0.32 7.91 -13.48
CA TYR A 52 -0.17 9.35 -13.51
C TYR A 52 -1.54 10.03 -13.62
N ALA A 53 -1.82 11.01 -12.77
CA ALA A 53 -3.08 11.77 -12.86
C ALA A 53 -2.96 13.18 -12.29
N ARG A 54 -3.74 14.11 -12.83
CA ARG A 54 -3.95 15.43 -12.21
C ARG A 54 -5.10 15.35 -11.22
N ALA A 55 -5.19 16.37 -10.35
CA ALA A 55 -6.30 16.50 -9.42
C ALA A 55 -7.67 16.54 -10.13
N ALA A 56 -7.76 17.17 -11.31
CA ALA A 56 -9.00 17.23 -12.09
C ALA A 56 -9.45 15.85 -12.59
N ASP A 57 -8.51 15.02 -13.04
CA ASP A 57 -8.80 13.69 -13.58
C ASP A 57 -9.36 12.77 -12.47
N LEU A 58 -8.74 12.81 -11.28
CA LEU A 58 -9.19 12.06 -10.10
C LEU A 58 -10.49 12.60 -9.51
N ALA A 59 -10.68 13.92 -9.53
CA ALA A 59 -11.91 14.58 -9.09
C ALA A 59 -13.12 14.15 -9.93
N GLN A 60 -12.92 14.06 -11.25
CA GLN A 60 -13.96 13.59 -12.16
C GLN A 60 -14.29 12.11 -11.91
N GLU A 61 -13.30 11.23 -11.75
CA GLU A 61 -13.53 9.81 -11.51
C GLU A 61 -14.26 9.55 -10.18
N LEU A 62 -13.82 10.19 -9.10
CA LEU A 62 -14.38 9.96 -7.77
C LEU A 62 -15.64 10.81 -7.50
N ASN A 63 -16.03 11.68 -8.43
CA ASN A 63 -17.13 12.62 -8.28
C ASN A 63 -16.99 13.50 -7.00
N VAL A 64 -15.79 14.07 -6.82
CA VAL A 64 -15.42 14.92 -5.68
C VAL A 64 -14.94 16.29 -6.18
N PRO A 65 -15.17 17.41 -5.47
CA PRO A 65 -14.65 18.71 -5.87
C PRO A 65 -13.13 18.75 -6.08
N ALA A 66 -12.67 19.31 -7.19
CA ALA A 66 -11.25 19.34 -7.56
C ALA A 66 -10.36 20.09 -6.55
N ASN A 67 -10.89 21.10 -5.86
CA ASN A 67 -10.18 21.81 -4.80
C ASN A 67 -9.91 20.91 -3.57
N SER A 68 -10.88 20.05 -3.20
CA SER A 68 -10.73 19.05 -2.15
C SER A 68 -9.71 17.99 -2.55
N VAL A 69 -9.82 17.44 -3.76
CA VAL A 69 -8.83 16.48 -4.29
C VAL A 69 -7.41 17.07 -4.27
N SER A 70 -7.25 18.31 -4.75
CA SER A 70 -5.95 19.01 -4.73
C SER A 70 -5.38 19.20 -3.33
N PHE A 71 -6.23 19.38 -2.32
CA PHE A 71 -5.80 19.42 -0.92
C PHE A 71 -5.33 18.04 -0.45
N HIS A 72 -6.13 17.00 -0.69
CA HIS A 72 -5.79 15.65 -0.24
C HIS A 72 -4.54 15.08 -0.92
N LEU A 73 -4.31 15.36 -2.20
CA LEU A 73 -3.10 14.93 -2.92
C LEU A 73 -1.84 15.57 -2.32
N ARG A 74 -1.88 16.86 -1.94
CA ARG A 74 -0.76 17.50 -1.25
C ARG A 74 -0.47 16.83 0.09
N VAL A 75 -1.51 16.54 0.88
CA VAL A 75 -1.32 15.85 2.16
C VAL A 75 -0.75 14.43 1.97
N LEU A 76 -1.16 13.72 0.92
CA LEU A 76 -0.58 12.42 0.56
C LEU A 76 0.89 12.55 0.15
N ALA A 77 1.23 13.59 -0.60
CA ALA A 77 2.60 13.86 -1.04
C ALA A 77 3.51 14.26 0.13
N ASP A 78 3.02 15.11 1.04
CA ASP A 78 3.73 15.49 2.26
C ASP A 78 4.01 14.27 3.16
N ALA A 79 3.14 13.26 3.12
CA ALA A 79 3.32 11.99 3.81
C ALA A 79 4.20 10.98 3.04
N GLY A 80 4.65 11.30 1.82
CA GLY A 80 5.49 10.44 0.98
C GLY A 80 4.74 9.29 0.28
N LEU A 81 3.41 9.30 0.27
CA LEU A 81 2.59 8.24 -0.35
C LEU A 81 2.47 8.39 -1.87
N ILE A 82 2.63 9.62 -2.36
CA ILE A 82 2.63 9.97 -3.79
C ILE A 82 3.74 11.00 -4.04
N MET A 83 4.11 11.19 -5.29
CA MET A 83 5.09 12.20 -5.69
C MET A 83 4.65 12.94 -6.95
N GLU A 84 5.22 14.13 -7.18
CA GLU A 84 4.98 14.86 -8.43
C GLU A 84 5.75 14.20 -9.59
N ALA A 85 5.10 14.18 -10.76
CA ALA A 85 5.65 13.70 -12.03
C ALA A 85 5.67 14.86 -13.05
N PRO A 86 6.52 15.88 -12.86
CA PRO A 86 6.53 17.09 -13.68
C PRO A 86 6.85 16.81 -15.17
N GLU A 87 7.52 15.70 -15.47
CA GLU A 87 7.82 15.25 -16.83
C GLU A 87 6.58 14.77 -17.60
N LYS A 88 5.46 14.54 -16.91
CA LYS A 88 4.19 14.10 -17.51
C LYS A 88 3.21 15.24 -17.80
N THR A 89 3.58 16.49 -17.53
CA THR A 89 2.76 17.66 -17.89
C THR A 89 3.44 18.52 -18.94
N ASN A 90 2.66 19.01 -19.92
CA ASN A 90 3.09 20.03 -20.87
C ASN A 90 2.75 21.46 -20.39
N ASP A 91 1.95 21.60 -19.32
CA ASP A 91 1.59 22.88 -18.71
C ASP A 91 2.21 22.99 -17.30
N LYS A 92 3.01 24.03 -17.08
CA LYS A 92 3.66 24.30 -15.79
C LYS A 92 2.69 24.65 -14.66
N ARG A 93 1.41 24.91 -14.96
CA ARG A 93 0.38 25.20 -13.96
C ARG A 93 -0.32 23.94 -13.45
N ASP A 94 -0.25 22.85 -14.20
CA ASP A 94 -0.86 21.58 -13.83
C ASP A 94 0.14 20.70 -13.09
N ARG A 95 -0.24 20.23 -11.89
CA ARG A 95 0.52 19.20 -11.16
C ARG A 95 0.00 17.83 -11.53
N VAL A 96 0.89 16.98 -12.06
CA VAL A 96 0.64 15.56 -12.28
C VAL A 96 1.29 14.80 -11.14
N TRP A 97 0.56 13.85 -10.58
CA TRP A 97 1.00 13.01 -9.47
C TRP A 97 1.24 11.59 -9.95
N THR A 98 2.05 10.83 -9.22
CA THR A 98 2.29 9.39 -9.40
C THR A 98 2.44 8.71 -8.04
N PRO A 99 2.07 7.44 -7.86
CA PRO A 99 2.30 6.73 -6.61
C PRO A 99 3.78 6.59 -6.29
N THR A 100 4.13 6.59 -5.01
CA THR A 100 5.46 6.12 -4.58
C THR A 100 5.56 4.61 -4.82
N ARG A 101 6.72 4.13 -5.28
CA ARG A 101 6.97 2.69 -5.49
C ARG A 101 7.18 1.95 -4.16
N GLY A 102 6.79 0.68 -4.12
CA GLY A 102 6.99 -0.22 -2.98
C GLY A 102 5.70 -0.53 -2.22
N SER A 103 5.68 -1.65 -1.52
CA SER A 103 4.59 -2.03 -0.63
C SER A 103 4.73 -1.31 0.72
N LEU A 104 3.59 -0.90 1.28
CA LEU A 104 3.51 -0.29 2.60
C LEU A 104 2.97 -1.30 3.60
N ASN A 105 3.64 -1.44 4.74
CA ASN A 105 3.18 -2.27 5.84
C ASN A 105 2.75 -1.42 7.02
N VAL A 106 1.55 -1.66 7.55
CA VAL A 106 0.99 -0.94 8.73
C VAL A 106 1.81 -1.21 10.00
N GLY A 107 2.56 -2.32 9.99
CA GLY A 107 3.54 -2.73 10.98
C GLY A 107 3.94 -4.19 10.73
N SER A 108 4.95 -4.69 11.43
CA SER A 108 5.27 -6.12 11.43
C SER A 108 5.72 -6.58 12.82
N PRO A 109 5.70 -7.89 13.14
CA PRO A 109 6.22 -8.39 14.40
C PRO A 109 7.69 -8.02 14.63
N ASP A 110 8.49 -7.97 13.55
CA ASP A 110 9.92 -7.69 13.61
C ASP A 110 10.26 -6.20 13.76
N TYR A 111 9.40 -5.31 13.22
CA TYR A 111 9.67 -3.87 13.12
C TYR A 111 8.69 -3.00 13.92
N GLY A 112 7.63 -3.59 14.49
CA GLY A 112 6.54 -2.88 15.14
C GLY A 112 5.75 -1.98 14.18
N ALA A 113 4.90 -1.14 14.76
CA ALA A 113 4.34 0.02 14.09
C ALA A 113 4.91 1.29 14.75
N GLU A 114 5.15 2.34 13.96
CA GLU A 114 5.67 3.61 14.51
C GLU A 114 4.64 4.28 15.44
N ASP A 115 3.35 4.15 15.10
CA ASP A 115 2.22 4.58 15.94
C ASP A 115 1.18 3.45 15.99
N ILE A 116 1.17 2.71 17.11
CA ILE A 116 0.32 1.52 17.30
C ILE A 116 -1.18 1.87 17.27
N GLU A 117 -1.57 3.03 17.80
CA GLU A 117 -2.98 3.43 17.86
C GLU A 117 -3.49 3.77 16.45
N LEU A 118 -2.72 4.55 15.68
CA LEU A 118 -3.07 4.84 14.28
C LEU A 118 -3.01 3.59 13.40
N ALA A 119 -2.05 2.70 13.63
CA ALA A 119 -1.98 1.41 12.97
C ALA A 119 -3.24 0.57 13.24
N GLY A 120 -3.72 0.54 14.49
CA GLY A 120 -4.96 -0.14 14.86
C GLY A 120 -6.18 0.42 14.15
N VAL A 121 -6.32 1.75 14.08
CA VAL A 121 -7.43 2.40 13.34
C VAL A 121 -7.38 2.06 11.85
N LEU A 122 -6.19 2.12 11.24
CA LEU A 122 -6.01 1.78 9.83
C LEU A 122 -6.34 0.31 9.58
N LEU A 123 -5.90 -0.60 10.46
CA LEU A 123 -6.19 -2.03 10.37
C LEU A 123 -7.69 -2.31 10.40
N GLN A 124 -8.44 -1.69 11.33
CA GLN A 124 -9.91 -1.83 11.36
C GLN A 124 -10.55 -1.37 10.05
N THR A 125 -10.04 -0.29 9.48
CA THR A 125 -10.54 0.21 8.20
C THR A 125 -10.20 -0.74 7.04
N MET A 126 -9.01 -1.34 7.05
CA MET A 126 -8.61 -2.35 6.05
C MET A 126 -9.47 -3.62 6.16
N ILE A 127 -9.87 -4.01 7.37
CA ILE A 127 -10.82 -5.12 7.57
C ILE A 127 -12.16 -4.81 6.92
N GLU A 128 -12.69 -3.59 7.10
CA GLU A 128 -13.94 -3.17 6.45
C GLU A 128 -13.81 -3.19 4.92
N ASP A 129 -12.73 -2.61 4.39
CA ASP A 129 -12.42 -2.60 2.95
C ASP A 129 -12.32 -4.05 2.40
N HIS A 130 -11.69 -4.96 3.15
CA HIS A 130 -11.55 -6.39 2.80
C HIS A 130 -12.88 -7.14 2.81
N LEU A 131 -13.73 -6.93 3.81
CA LEU A 131 -15.05 -7.53 3.85
C LEU A 131 -15.90 -7.11 2.65
N ASP A 132 -15.79 -5.85 2.24
CA ASP A 132 -16.48 -5.36 1.05
C ASP A 132 -15.89 -5.94 -0.24
N LEU A 133 -14.57 -6.15 -0.32
CA LEU A 133 -13.94 -6.90 -1.41
C LEU A 133 -14.51 -8.32 -1.49
N VAL A 134 -14.54 -9.06 -0.38
CA VAL A 134 -15.11 -10.42 -0.31
C VAL A 134 -16.57 -10.45 -0.75
N LYS A 135 -17.40 -9.48 -0.34
CA LYS A 135 -18.81 -9.39 -0.78
C LYS A 135 -18.92 -9.17 -2.29
N ARG A 136 -18.16 -8.22 -2.86
CA ARG A 136 -18.17 -7.96 -4.31
C ARG A 136 -17.68 -9.17 -5.12
N SER A 137 -16.61 -9.81 -4.66
CA SER A 137 -16.04 -11.03 -5.24
C SER A 137 -17.01 -12.21 -5.20
N SER A 138 -17.67 -12.44 -4.06
CA SER A 138 -18.63 -13.54 -3.90
C SER A 138 -19.90 -13.37 -4.76
N ALA A 139 -20.35 -12.14 -4.98
CA ALA A 139 -21.48 -11.86 -5.86
C ALA A 139 -21.23 -12.30 -7.31
N ARG A 140 -19.97 -12.24 -7.76
CA ARG A 140 -19.52 -12.65 -9.10
C ARG A 140 -19.03 -14.10 -9.20
N TRP A 141 -18.86 -14.78 -8.07
CA TRP A 141 -18.18 -16.07 -7.98
C TRP A 141 -18.71 -17.15 -8.93
N ARG A 142 -20.03 -17.24 -9.14
CA ARG A 142 -20.61 -18.21 -10.09
C ARG A 142 -20.23 -17.94 -11.54
N GLU A 143 -20.03 -16.69 -11.92
CA GLU A 143 -19.68 -16.29 -13.29
C GLU A 143 -18.18 -16.52 -13.53
N ASP A 144 -17.34 -16.14 -12.57
CA ASP A 144 -15.88 -16.28 -12.65
C ASP A 144 -15.41 -17.74 -12.63
N MET A 145 -16.16 -18.67 -12.01
CA MET A 145 -15.80 -20.11 -11.93
C MET A 145 -16.25 -20.95 -13.13
N VAL A 146 -17.05 -20.37 -14.03
CA VAL A 146 -17.54 -21.03 -15.26
C VAL A 146 -16.97 -20.38 -16.52
N GLY A 147 -16.44 -19.15 -16.40
CA GLY A 147 -15.75 -18.42 -17.47
C GLY A 147 -14.25 -18.73 -17.56
N HIS A 148 -13.62 -18.24 -18.64
CA HIS A 148 -12.18 -18.35 -18.88
C HIS A 148 -11.37 -17.13 -18.41
N ASP A 149 -12.04 -16.03 -18.03
CA ASP A 149 -11.39 -14.79 -17.60
C ASP A 149 -11.30 -14.71 -16.07
N LEU A 150 -10.06 -14.74 -15.56
CA LEU A 150 -9.81 -14.70 -14.13
C LEU A 150 -9.97 -13.26 -13.61
N HIS A 151 -11.12 -12.96 -13.01
CA HIS A 151 -11.38 -11.68 -12.34
C HIS A 151 -11.28 -11.75 -10.82
N THR A 152 -11.41 -12.94 -10.25
CA THR A 152 -11.40 -13.18 -8.80
C THR A 152 -10.72 -14.50 -8.51
N THR A 153 -9.85 -14.53 -7.50
CA THR A 153 -9.36 -15.77 -6.88
C THR A 153 -9.50 -15.66 -5.37
N MET A 154 -9.87 -16.76 -4.72
CA MET A 154 -9.87 -16.85 -3.25
C MET A 154 -9.03 -18.06 -2.87
N MET A 155 -7.88 -17.79 -2.26
CA MET A 155 -6.95 -18.83 -1.85
C MET A 155 -6.97 -18.94 -0.32
N HIS A 156 -7.22 -20.14 0.18
CA HIS A 156 -7.08 -20.46 1.60
C HIS A 156 -5.99 -21.53 1.74
N LEU A 157 -4.90 -21.18 2.42
CA LEU A 157 -3.76 -22.06 2.65
C LEU A 157 -3.59 -22.31 4.15
N ASN A 158 -3.37 -23.57 4.52
CA ASN A 158 -2.89 -23.95 5.84
C ASN A 158 -1.52 -24.58 5.67
N VAL A 159 -0.47 -23.86 6.06
CA VAL A 159 0.91 -24.30 5.86
C VAL A 159 1.64 -24.22 7.20
N PRO A 160 2.14 -25.33 7.75
CA PRO A 160 2.93 -25.30 8.97
C PRO A 160 4.26 -24.60 8.69
N MET A 161 4.53 -23.51 9.38
CA MET A 161 5.76 -22.73 9.26
C MET A 161 6.27 -22.37 10.66
N ASN A 162 7.59 -22.26 10.80
CA ASN A 162 8.18 -21.54 11.94
C ASN A 162 8.30 -20.04 11.59
N ALA A 163 8.69 -19.20 12.56
CA ALA A 163 8.80 -17.75 12.35
C ALA A 163 9.75 -17.36 11.21
N GLU A 164 10.91 -18.04 11.09
CA GLU A 164 11.87 -17.77 10.02
C GLU A 164 11.30 -18.11 8.62
N ALA A 165 10.60 -19.23 8.50
CA ALA A 165 9.94 -19.64 7.26
C ALA A 165 8.77 -18.70 6.91
N ALA A 166 7.97 -18.29 7.89
CA ALA A 166 6.88 -17.35 7.70
C ALA A 166 7.39 -15.98 7.19
N LYS A 167 8.47 -15.46 7.78
CA LYS A 167 9.12 -14.23 7.31
C LYS A 167 9.53 -14.32 5.83
N LYS A 168 10.29 -15.35 5.47
CA LYS A 168 10.74 -15.58 4.09
C LYS A 168 9.58 -15.75 3.11
N PHE A 169 8.48 -16.38 3.57
CA PHE A 169 7.27 -16.57 2.76
C PHE A 169 6.62 -15.23 2.39
N PHE A 170 6.39 -14.34 3.36
CA PHE A 170 5.78 -13.03 3.10
C PHE A 170 6.70 -12.07 2.33
N GLU A 171 8.01 -12.11 2.57
CA GLU A 171 9.01 -11.39 1.76
C GLU A 171 8.96 -11.86 0.29
N THR A 172 8.86 -13.17 0.06
CA THR A 172 8.76 -13.74 -1.29
C THR A 172 7.47 -13.33 -1.99
N ILE A 173 6.32 -13.35 -1.29
CA ILE A 173 5.05 -12.86 -1.86
C ILE A 173 5.16 -11.39 -2.24
N SER A 174 5.72 -10.55 -1.36
CA SER A 174 5.87 -9.11 -1.61
C SER A 174 6.76 -8.84 -2.82
N ARG A 175 7.84 -9.60 -2.95
CA ARG A 175 8.73 -9.54 -4.11
C ARG A 175 8.03 -9.99 -5.40
N MET A 176 7.30 -11.11 -5.37
CA MET A 176 6.52 -11.58 -6.53
C MET A 176 5.48 -10.54 -7.00
N ALA A 177 4.81 -9.86 -6.06
CA ALA A 177 3.87 -8.81 -6.39
C ALA A 177 4.56 -7.60 -7.05
N SER A 178 5.73 -7.22 -6.54
CA SER A 178 6.53 -6.12 -7.11
C SER A 178 7.04 -6.47 -8.51
N GLU A 179 7.58 -7.68 -8.70
CA GLU A 179 8.01 -8.17 -10.01
C GLU A 179 6.84 -8.21 -11.01
N ALA A 180 5.66 -8.69 -10.60
CA ALA A 180 4.48 -8.72 -11.46
C ALA A 180 4.03 -7.32 -11.94
N ALA A 181 4.15 -6.30 -11.08
CA ALA A 181 3.81 -4.92 -11.41
C ALA A 181 4.66 -4.31 -12.54
N GLU A 182 5.79 -4.94 -12.88
CA GLU A 182 6.72 -4.47 -13.92
C GLU A 182 6.57 -5.24 -15.25
N THR A 183 5.64 -6.20 -15.33
CA THR A 183 5.53 -7.15 -16.47
C THR A 183 4.53 -6.76 -17.56
N PHE A 184 3.80 -5.66 -17.40
CA PHE A 184 2.75 -5.23 -18.33
C PHE A 184 2.94 -3.78 -18.78
N ASP A 185 2.33 -3.44 -19.92
CA ASP A 185 2.18 -2.05 -20.35
C ASP A 185 1.03 -1.42 -19.56
N ALA A 186 1.28 -0.32 -18.86
CA ALA A 186 0.27 0.32 -18.03
C ALA A 186 -0.90 0.92 -18.83
N ASP A 187 -0.70 1.16 -20.13
CA ASP A 187 -1.74 1.67 -21.04
C ASP A 187 -2.57 0.55 -21.69
N ASP A 188 -2.28 -0.72 -21.41
CA ASP A 188 -3.04 -1.87 -21.92
C ASP A 188 -4.47 -1.87 -21.33
N PRO A 189 -5.53 -1.84 -22.16
CA PRO A 189 -6.92 -1.77 -21.70
C PRO A 189 -7.36 -3.00 -20.88
N ASP A 190 -6.66 -4.13 -20.99
CA ASP A 190 -6.96 -5.36 -20.26
C ASP A 190 -6.26 -5.43 -18.90
N VAL A 191 -5.45 -4.42 -18.55
CA VAL A 191 -4.85 -4.30 -17.22
C VAL A 191 -5.91 -3.88 -16.20
N HIS A 192 -5.99 -4.64 -15.11
CA HIS A 192 -6.90 -4.40 -14.01
C HIS A 192 -6.13 -4.20 -12.71
N MET A 193 -6.63 -3.30 -11.86
CA MET A 193 -6.11 -3.15 -10.52
C MET A 193 -6.53 -4.36 -9.69
N TRP A 194 -5.56 -5.11 -9.19
CA TRP A 194 -5.78 -6.22 -8.28
C TRP A 194 -5.61 -5.74 -6.84
N GLU A 195 -6.65 -5.95 -6.03
CA GLU A 195 -6.59 -5.78 -4.58
C GLU A 195 -6.26 -7.15 -3.97
N ILE A 196 -5.07 -7.26 -3.37
CA ILE A 196 -4.58 -8.51 -2.78
C ILE A 196 -4.27 -8.25 -1.31
N ASP A 197 -5.09 -8.81 -0.43
CA ASP A 197 -4.83 -8.83 1.00
C ASP A 197 -4.33 -10.24 1.38
N VAL A 198 -3.15 -10.31 1.99
CA VAL A 198 -2.61 -11.57 2.52
C VAL A 198 -2.55 -11.48 4.03
N LEU A 199 -3.41 -12.23 4.70
CA LEU A 199 -3.40 -12.40 6.15
C LEU A 199 -2.89 -13.80 6.48
N GLY A 200 -1.88 -13.89 7.34
CA GLY A 200 -1.50 -15.13 7.99
C GLY A 200 -1.40 -14.92 9.50
N ALA A 201 -1.84 -15.92 10.23
CA ALA A 201 -1.69 -16.05 11.67
C ALA A 201 -1.31 -17.50 11.97
N ASP A 202 -0.54 -17.70 13.04
CA ASP A 202 -0.38 -19.04 13.59
C ASP A 202 -1.65 -19.46 14.37
N ASP A 203 -1.65 -20.68 14.89
CA ASP A 203 -2.78 -21.25 15.62
C ASP A 203 -2.90 -20.75 17.08
N THR A 204 -2.10 -19.77 17.48
CA THR A 204 -2.06 -19.23 18.85
C THR A 204 -2.75 -17.87 19.00
N VAL A 205 -3.19 -17.25 17.90
CA VAL A 205 -3.93 -15.98 17.85
C VAL A 205 -5.43 -16.17 18.08
#